data_AF-A0A0J8RDI6-F1
#
_entry.id   AF-A0A0J8RDI6-F1
#
_cell.length_a   1.000
_cell.length_b   1.000
_cell.length_c   1.000
_cell.angle_alpha   90.00
_cell.angle_beta   90.00
_cell.angle_gamma   90.00
#
_symmetry.space_group_name_H-M   'P 1'
#
loop_
_entity.id
_entity.type
_entity.pdbx_description
1 polymer ?
#
loop_
_entity_poly.entity_id
_entity_poly.type
_entity_poly.pdbx_seq_one_letter_code
_entity_poly.pdbx_strand_id
1 'polypeptide(L)'
;MSAYESKVLRFVFKIDFIVPNYDEQCEIRLPNQAWIPPTIPSAVKTVGSTGWYRWTPAGIERTECRGEKFRVCSLFYNSECYHFLGVPFDCRQKSVQQSRRRDGIGWRRVMFKYLLNDPYPPISVMRFDVNYNVLAGKGSDSWMPQLIPETYNQNQEDYDYSNTGIAGDLSLLLAFAAFSCPHDAYTVLEVIRLSFKPPIWNRHNLPASRRHGTGVVVSIHLDSDSNITAQDLRNIEEGKNGPIIQA
;
A
#
# COMPACT_ATOMS: atom_id res chain seq x y z
N MET A 1 24.42 -22.46 -6.17
CA MET A 1 23.98 -21.14 -6.66
C MET A 1 23.16 -21.36 -7.92
N SER A 2 21.83 -21.39 -7.80
CA SER A 2 20.93 -21.49 -8.94
C SER A 2 20.56 -20.08 -9.38
N ALA A 3 20.80 -19.77 -10.65
CA ALA A 3 20.45 -18.50 -11.27
C ALA A 3 18.92 -18.39 -11.38
N TYR A 4 18.28 -17.87 -10.33
CA TYR A 4 16.93 -17.34 -10.45
C TYR A 4 17.04 -16.00 -11.17
N GLU A 5 16.73 -15.97 -12.48
CA GLU A 5 16.35 -14.74 -13.15
C GLU A 5 15.14 -14.19 -12.39
N SER A 6 15.37 -13.20 -11.52
CA SER A 6 14.30 -12.45 -10.88
C SER A 6 13.44 -11.85 -11.99
N LYS A 7 12.23 -12.37 -12.19
CA LYS A 7 11.28 -11.80 -13.13
C LYS A 7 11.10 -10.34 -12.77
N VAL A 8 11.43 -9.49 -13.72
CA VAL A 8 11.53 -8.06 -13.50
C VAL A 8 10.14 -7.50 -13.18
N LEU A 9 10.03 -6.77 -12.06
CA LEU A 9 8.79 -6.13 -11.64
C LEU A 9 8.28 -5.19 -12.75
N ARG A 10 7.09 -5.49 -13.28
CA ARG A 10 6.48 -4.73 -14.38
C ARG A 10 4.95 -4.78 -14.27
N PHE A 11 4.29 -3.64 -14.29
CA PHE A 11 2.82 -3.55 -14.22
C PHE A 11 2.38 -2.13 -14.61
N VAL A 12 1.08 -1.94 -14.86
CA VAL A 12 0.49 -0.61 -15.10
C VAL A 12 -0.27 -0.19 -13.85
N PHE A 13 -0.13 1.07 -13.42
CA PHE A 13 -0.78 1.58 -12.23
C PHE A 13 -1.37 2.98 -12.40
N LYS A 14 -2.32 3.31 -11.53
CA LYS A 14 -2.89 4.64 -11.36
C LYS A 14 -3.22 4.87 -9.89
N ILE A 15 -2.97 6.09 -9.42
CA ILE A 15 -3.32 6.53 -8.07
C ILE A 15 -4.32 7.68 -8.20
N ASP A 16 -5.53 7.47 -7.72
CA ASP A 16 -6.55 8.51 -7.60
C ASP A 16 -6.56 9.03 -6.16
N PHE A 17 -6.48 10.35 -5.98
CA PHE A 17 -6.57 10.99 -4.68
C PHE A 17 -8.04 11.19 -4.31
N ILE A 18 -8.42 10.75 -3.11
CA ILE A 18 -9.81 10.78 -2.63
C ILE A 18 -9.93 11.45 -1.27
N VAL A 19 -11.10 12.03 -1.03
CA VAL A 19 -11.48 12.63 0.25
C VAL A 19 -12.93 12.27 0.60
N PRO A 20 -13.30 12.29 1.90
CA PRO A 20 -14.68 12.18 2.33
C PRO A 20 -15.53 13.32 1.78
N ASN A 21 -16.76 13.00 1.40
CA ASN A 21 -17.79 13.96 1.09
C ASN A 21 -18.84 13.93 2.20
N TYR A 22 -18.69 14.82 3.19
CA TYR A 22 -19.54 14.83 4.39
C TYR A 22 -20.94 15.38 4.15
N ASP A 23 -21.20 15.97 2.99
CA ASP A 23 -22.56 16.35 2.56
C ASP A 23 -23.40 15.11 2.21
N GLU A 24 -22.76 14.03 1.76
CA GLU A 24 -23.41 12.77 1.36
C GLU A 24 -23.51 11.76 2.51
N GLN A 25 -22.51 11.75 3.39
CA GLN A 25 -22.53 10.95 4.60
C GLN A 25 -21.78 11.68 5.70
N CYS A 26 -22.49 12.06 6.76
CA CYS A 26 -21.88 12.66 7.93
C CYS A 26 -20.75 11.79 8.47
N GLU A 27 -19.78 12.43 9.13
CA GLU A 27 -18.67 11.74 9.76
C GLU A 27 -19.15 10.61 10.68
N ILE A 28 -18.55 9.43 10.53
CA ILE A 28 -18.93 8.24 11.28
C ILE A 28 -17.93 8.02 12.41
N ARG A 29 -18.47 7.87 13.62
CA ARG A 29 -17.74 7.57 14.85
C ARG A 29 -18.21 6.23 15.41
N LEU A 30 -17.27 5.36 15.75
CA LEU A 30 -17.56 4.15 16.51
C LEU A 30 -17.93 4.51 17.97
N PRO A 31 -18.51 3.58 18.77
CA PRO A 31 -18.85 3.86 20.16
C PRO A 31 -17.67 4.37 21.00
N ASN A 32 -16.44 3.93 20.69
CA ASN A 32 -15.20 4.39 21.31
C ASN A 32 -14.67 5.72 20.73
N GLN A 33 -15.49 6.45 19.98
CA GLN A 33 -15.17 7.70 19.27
C GLN A 33 -14.11 7.60 18.17
N ALA A 34 -13.68 6.39 17.81
CA ALA A 34 -12.74 6.22 16.70
C ALA A 34 -13.40 6.60 15.37
N TRP A 35 -12.72 7.47 14.60
CA TRP A 35 -13.13 7.81 13.25
C TRP A 35 -13.05 6.59 12.31
N ILE A 36 -14.02 6.46 11.41
CA ILE A 36 -13.91 5.58 10.24
C ILE A 36 -14.20 6.34 8.95
N PRO A 37 -13.58 5.94 7.82
CA PRO A 37 -13.85 6.58 6.54
C PRO A 37 -15.30 6.34 6.07
N PRO A 38 -15.78 7.11 5.08
CA PRO A 38 -17.10 6.92 4.51
C PRO A 38 -17.32 5.49 4.02
N THR A 39 -18.54 4.99 4.17
CA THR A 39 -18.88 3.58 3.91
C THR A 39 -19.74 3.37 2.68
N ILE A 40 -20.23 4.46 2.08
CA ILE A 40 -21.01 4.45 0.84
C ILE A 40 -20.24 5.12 -0.31
N PRO A 41 -20.42 4.66 -1.56
CA PRO A 41 -19.67 5.17 -2.70
C PRO A 41 -19.82 6.68 -2.97
N SER A 42 -21.03 7.23 -2.87
CA SER A 42 -21.29 8.65 -3.15
C SER A 42 -20.59 9.58 -2.16
N ALA A 43 -20.27 9.09 -0.96
CA ALA A 43 -19.58 9.83 0.09
C ALA A 43 -18.05 9.86 -0.07
N VAL A 44 -17.52 9.44 -1.23
CA VAL A 44 -16.09 9.48 -1.55
C VAL A 44 -15.88 10.27 -2.83
N LYS A 45 -15.22 11.43 -2.73
CA LYS A 45 -14.93 12.31 -3.86
C LYS A 45 -13.51 12.11 -4.35
N THR A 46 -13.33 12.05 -5.68
CA THR A 46 -12.00 12.11 -6.30
C THR A 46 -11.59 13.57 -6.48
N VAL A 47 -10.40 13.93 -6.00
CA VAL A 47 -9.87 15.31 -6.06
C VAL A 47 -8.65 15.44 -6.97
N GLY A 48 -8.08 14.33 -7.42
CA GLY A 48 -7.00 14.31 -8.39
C GLY A 48 -6.67 12.88 -8.83
N SER A 49 -5.81 12.76 -9.83
CA SER A 49 -5.31 11.47 -10.31
C SER A 49 -3.92 11.64 -10.90
N THR A 50 -3.07 10.63 -10.74
CA THR A 50 -1.81 10.55 -11.48
C THR A 50 -2.04 10.29 -12.96
N GLY A 51 -3.20 9.73 -13.36
CA GLY A 51 -3.32 9.04 -14.64
C GLY A 51 -2.53 7.72 -14.64
N TRP A 52 -2.48 7.06 -15.80
CA TRP A 52 -1.86 5.73 -15.93
C TRP A 52 -0.37 5.82 -16.24
N TYR A 53 0.40 5.05 -15.47
CA TYR A 53 1.84 4.90 -15.63
C TYR A 53 2.21 3.42 -15.66
N ARG A 54 3.19 3.09 -16.48
CA ARG A 54 3.81 1.77 -16.50
C ARG A 54 5.01 1.79 -15.57
N TRP A 55 5.07 0.82 -14.68
CA TRP A 55 6.26 0.48 -13.91
C TRP A 55 7.16 -0.42 -14.74
N THR A 56 8.44 -0.07 -14.85
CA THR A 56 9.48 -0.85 -15.51
C THR A 56 10.74 -0.90 -14.63
N PRO A 57 11.71 -1.80 -14.88
CA PRO A 57 13.01 -1.75 -14.20
C PRO A 57 13.76 -0.42 -14.36
N ALA A 58 13.54 0.29 -15.47
CA ALA A 58 14.18 1.58 -15.71
C ALA A 58 13.51 2.75 -14.95
N GLY A 59 12.32 2.53 -14.40
CA GLY A 59 11.51 3.53 -13.73
C GLY A 59 10.07 3.53 -14.23
N ILE A 60 9.37 4.64 -14.04
CA ILE A 60 7.98 4.80 -14.47
C ILE A 60 7.88 5.64 -15.75
N GLU A 61 6.96 5.26 -16.64
CA GLU A 61 6.68 5.98 -17.88
C GLU A 61 5.17 6.16 -18.05
N ARG A 62 4.76 7.28 -18.65
CA ARG A 62 3.34 7.53 -18.90
C ARG A 62 2.83 6.53 -19.94
N THR A 63 1.63 5.99 -19.73
CA THR A 63 1.05 5.00 -20.65
C THR A 63 -0.47 5.11 -20.70
N GLU A 64 -1.09 4.31 -21.56
CA GLU A 64 -2.52 4.02 -21.50
C GLU A 64 -2.77 2.72 -20.71
N CYS A 65 -3.96 2.60 -20.13
CA CYS A 65 -4.35 1.36 -19.47
C CYS A 65 -4.81 0.33 -20.50
N ARG A 66 -3.90 -0.55 -20.89
CA ARG A 66 -4.16 -1.70 -21.74
C ARG A 66 -3.70 -2.93 -20.97
N GLY A 67 -4.64 -3.77 -20.53
CA GLY A 67 -4.33 -4.94 -19.73
C GLY A 67 -5.44 -5.32 -18.76
N GLU A 68 -5.43 -6.59 -18.36
CA GLU A 68 -6.37 -7.12 -17.38
C GLU A 68 -6.16 -6.45 -16.02
N LYS A 69 -7.27 -6.14 -15.33
CA LYS A 69 -7.24 -5.64 -13.96
C LYS A 69 -6.62 -6.72 -13.05
N PHE A 70 -5.55 -6.36 -12.35
CA PHE A 70 -4.86 -7.26 -11.44
C PHE A 70 -5.27 -7.01 -9.98
N ARG A 71 -5.07 -5.79 -9.50
CA ARG A 71 -5.33 -5.40 -8.11
C ARG A 71 -5.92 -4.00 -8.02
N VAL A 72 -6.63 -3.77 -6.91
CA VAL A 72 -7.08 -2.44 -6.52
C VAL A 72 -7.17 -2.39 -5.00
N CYS A 73 -6.82 -1.25 -4.42
CA CYS A 73 -7.15 -0.97 -3.02
C CYS A 73 -7.58 0.47 -2.84
N SER A 74 -8.44 0.70 -1.86
CA SER A 74 -8.72 2.03 -1.31
C SER A 74 -8.12 2.11 0.07
N LEU A 75 -7.44 3.22 0.38
CA LEU A 75 -6.73 3.40 1.64
C LEU A 75 -6.94 4.84 2.14
N PHE A 76 -7.25 4.97 3.42
CA PHE A 76 -7.33 6.24 4.15
C PHE A 76 -6.34 6.25 5.30
N TYR A 77 -5.80 7.43 5.61
CA TYR A 77 -4.99 7.62 6.80
C TYR A 77 -5.83 8.14 7.96
N ASN A 78 -5.73 7.45 9.10
CA ASN A 78 -6.33 7.90 10.36
C ASN A 78 -5.24 8.39 11.31
N SER A 79 -5.14 9.72 11.46
CA SER A 79 -4.17 10.36 12.36
C SER A 79 -4.48 10.18 13.85
N GLU A 80 -5.71 9.84 14.24
CA GLU A 80 -6.10 9.67 15.65
C GLU A 80 -5.48 8.41 16.25
N CYS A 81 -5.24 7.40 15.41
CA CYS A 81 -4.65 6.12 15.80
C CYS A 81 -3.35 5.81 15.02
N TYR A 82 -2.83 6.79 14.26
CA TYR A 82 -1.61 6.73 13.46
C TYR A 82 -1.51 5.49 12.55
N HIS A 83 -2.60 5.05 11.95
CA HIS A 83 -2.63 3.83 11.12
C HIS A 83 -3.47 4.01 9.87
N PHE A 84 -3.35 3.07 8.94
CA PHE A 84 -4.15 3.05 7.72
C PHE A 84 -5.38 2.15 7.86
N LEU A 85 -6.48 2.61 7.26
CA LEU A 85 -7.72 1.87 7.09
C LEU A 85 -8.00 1.71 5.60
N GLY A 86 -8.23 0.49 5.15
CA GLY A 86 -8.40 0.22 3.72
C GLY A 86 -9.28 -0.98 3.40
N VAL A 87 -9.51 -1.16 2.09
CA VAL A 87 -10.25 -2.28 1.52
C VAL A 87 -9.65 -2.70 0.17
N PRO A 88 -9.70 -3.99 -0.21
CA PRO A 88 -9.12 -4.51 -1.45
C PRO A 88 -10.06 -4.29 -2.67
N PHE A 89 -10.71 -3.13 -2.73
CA PHE A 89 -11.57 -2.72 -3.84
C PHE A 89 -11.64 -1.19 -3.91
N ASP A 90 -12.21 -0.67 -5.00
CA ASP A 90 -12.48 0.76 -5.15
C ASP A 90 -13.75 1.13 -4.35
N CYS A 91 -13.59 1.90 -3.27
CA CYS A 91 -14.68 2.31 -2.39
C CYS A 91 -15.66 3.29 -3.04
N ARG A 92 -15.30 3.88 -4.20
CA ARG A 92 -16.21 4.71 -5.02
C ARG A 92 -17.10 3.87 -5.94
N GLN A 93 -16.83 2.58 -6.07
CA GLN A 93 -17.61 1.65 -6.89
C GLN A 93 -18.38 0.64 -6.06
N LYS A 94 -17.84 0.26 -4.89
CA LYS A 94 -18.42 -0.75 -4.02
C LYS A 94 -18.57 -0.22 -2.59
N SER A 95 -19.75 -0.42 -2.01
CA SER A 95 -20.02 -0.04 -0.63
C SER A 95 -19.18 -0.83 0.36
N VAL A 96 -18.48 -0.12 1.25
CA VAL A 96 -17.77 -0.73 2.38
C VAL A 96 -18.76 -1.24 3.43
N GLN A 97 -19.88 -0.54 3.62
CA GLN A 97 -20.98 -0.98 4.49
C GLN A 97 -21.53 -2.35 4.08
N GLN A 98 -21.65 -2.63 2.79
CA GLN A 98 -22.09 -3.96 2.32
C GLN A 98 -20.98 -5.03 2.39
N SER A 99 -19.72 -4.60 2.54
CA SER A 99 -18.57 -5.48 2.70
C SER A 99 -18.23 -5.81 4.16
N ARG A 100 -19.09 -5.37 5.10
CA ARG A 100 -18.91 -5.55 6.55
C ARG A 100 -18.64 -7.00 6.90
N ARG A 101 -17.69 -7.18 7.81
CA ARG A 101 -17.39 -8.47 8.43
C ARG A 101 -18.06 -8.53 9.81
N ARG A 102 -17.72 -9.56 10.60
CA ARG A 102 -18.29 -9.77 11.95
C ARG A 102 -18.10 -8.58 12.89
N ASP A 103 -17.10 -7.74 12.65
CA ASP A 103 -16.81 -6.51 13.40
C ASP A 103 -17.73 -5.33 13.04
N GLY A 104 -18.53 -5.43 11.97
CA GLY A 104 -19.57 -4.46 11.61
C GLY A 104 -19.06 -3.17 10.95
N ILE A 105 -17.75 -2.99 10.77
CA ILE A 105 -17.16 -1.72 10.28
C ILE A 105 -16.87 -1.78 8.77
N GLY A 106 -16.37 -2.93 8.29
CA GLY A 106 -16.02 -3.17 6.89
C GLY A 106 -14.65 -2.62 6.46
N TRP A 107 -14.24 -1.48 7.02
CA TRP A 107 -12.87 -0.96 6.90
C TRP A 107 -11.87 -1.82 7.66
N ARG A 108 -10.73 -2.14 7.03
CA ARG A 108 -9.75 -3.10 7.54
C ARG A 108 -8.44 -2.38 7.87
N ARG A 109 -7.76 -2.79 8.94
CA ARG A 109 -6.37 -2.38 9.17
C ARG A 109 -5.47 -3.04 8.12
N VAL A 110 -4.42 -2.33 7.71
CA VAL A 110 -3.29 -3.01 7.07
C VAL A 110 -2.61 -3.89 8.13
N MET A 111 -2.36 -5.13 7.77
CA MET A 111 -1.79 -6.17 8.61
C MET A 111 -0.67 -6.88 7.86
N PHE A 112 0.03 -7.79 8.53
CA PHE A 112 1.19 -8.51 8.01
C PHE A 112 1.06 -10.01 8.26
N LYS A 113 1.46 -10.78 7.25
CA LYS A 113 1.84 -12.19 7.40
C LYS A 113 3.36 -12.25 7.51
N TYR A 114 3.88 -13.01 8.47
CA TYR A 114 5.31 -13.16 8.65
C TYR A 114 5.85 -14.33 7.83
N LEU A 115 6.93 -14.10 7.11
CA LEU A 115 7.77 -15.15 6.53
C LEU A 115 9.07 -15.17 7.32
N LEU A 116 9.21 -16.18 8.17
CA LEU A 116 10.37 -16.40 9.02
C LEU A 116 11.24 -17.46 8.34
N ASN A 117 12.37 -17.05 7.76
CA ASN A 117 13.24 -17.92 6.97
C ASN A 117 14.67 -17.86 7.51
N ASP A 118 14.94 -18.49 8.66
CA ASP A 118 16.31 -18.62 9.21
C ASP A 118 17.26 -19.26 8.18
N PRO A 119 18.43 -18.68 7.84
CA PRO A 119 19.14 -17.56 8.51
C PRO A 119 18.92 -16.16 7.91
N TYR A 120 17.94 -16.00 7.03
CA TYR A 120 17.62 -14.71 6.41
C TYR A 120 16.74 -13.84 7.31
N PRO A 121 16.88 -12.49 7.22
CA PRO A 121 15.99 -11.58 7.92
C PRO A 121 14.52 -11.85 7.60
N PRO A 122 13.60 -11.66 8.58
CA PRO A 122 12.19 -11.94 8.38
C PRO A 122 11.59 -10.99 7.34
N ILE A 123 10.56 -11.45 6.62
CA ILE A 123 9.79 -10.62 5.67
C ILE A 123 8.38 -10.41 6.21
N SER A 124 7.98 -9.15 6.29
CA SER A 124 6.63 -8.72 6.62
C SER A 124 5.81 -8.55 5.34
N VAL A 125 4.86 -9.46 5.09
CA VAL A 125 4.01 -9.43 3.89
C VAL A 125 2.73 -8.64 4.18
N MET A 126 2.65 -7.40 3.70
CA MET A 126 1.52 -6.48 3.94
C MET A 126 0.27 -6.88 3.15
N ARG A 127 -0.86 -7.07 3.86
CA ARG A 127 -2.17 -7.43 3.28
C ARG A 127 -3.31 -6.98 4.19
N PHE A 128 -4.53 -7.07 3.68
CA PHE A 128 -5.72 -7.05 4.52
C PHE A 128 -6.02 -8.46 5.06
N ASP A 129 -6.58 -8.52 6.27
CA ASP A 129 -7.13 -9.75 6.89
C ASP A 129 -6.11 -10.88 7.12
N VAL A 130 -4.90 -10.50 7.54
CA VAL A 130 -3.83 -11.42 7.93
C VAL A 130 -3.54 -11.30 9.42
N ASN A 131 -2.53 -12.02 9.89
CA ASN A 131 -2.41 -12.41 11.30
C ASN A 131 -1.98 -11.30 12.25
N TYR A 132 -1.11 -10.39 11.82
CA TYR A 132 -0.43 -9.46 12.73
C TYR A 132 -0.63 -8.01 12.34
N ASN A 133 -0.87 -7.13 13.30
CA ASN A 133 -1.01 -5.69 13.08
C ASN A 133 0.32 -4.92 13.20
N VAL A 134 1.43 -5.63 13.34
CA VAL A 134 2.80 -5.11 13.50
C VAL A 134 3.74 -5.87 12.57
N LEU A 135 4.97 -5.41 12.42
CA LEU A 135 6.01 -6.01 11.59
C LEU A 135 6.62 -7.26 12.24
N ALA A 136 7.14 -8.18 11.42
CA ALA A 136 7.81 -9.42 11.85
C ALA A 136 9.14 -9.18 12.58
N GLY A 137 9.70 -7.98 12.44
CA GLY A 137 10.95 -7.51 13.04
C GLY A 137 11.00 -5.99 12.95
N LYS A 138 12.14 -5.38 13.32
CA LYS A 138 12.28 -3.91 13.31
C LYS A 138 12.17 -3.36 11.88
N GLY A 139 11.39 -2.30 11.68
CA GLY A 139 11.40 -1.56 10.41
C GLY A 139 12.71 -0.81 10.20
N SER A 140 13.15 -0.66 8.94
CA SER A 140 14.38 0.08 8.64
C SER A 140 14.19 1.58 8.77
N ASP A 141 15.23 2.26 9.26
CA ASP A 141 15.32 3.72 9.32
C ASP A 141 15.27 4.36 7.92
N SER A 142 15.49 3.57 6.84
CA SER A 142 15.43 4.04 5.46
C SER A 142 13.99 4.25 4.99
N TRP A 143 13.11 3.28 5.18
CA TRP A 143 11.79 3.27 4.56
C TRP A 143 10.65 3.48 5.55
N MET A 144 10.81 3.05 6.81
CA MET A 144 9.70 3.04 7.75
C MET A 144 9.16 4.44 8.02
N PRO A 145 9.98 5.45 8.40
CA PRO A 145 9.45 6.77 8.75
C PRO A 145 8.62 7.41 7.62
N GLN A 146 8.88 7.05 6.37
CA GLN A 146 8.25 7.60 5.18
C GLN A 146 7.04 6.79 4.70
N LEU A 147 7.16 5.46 4.65
CA LEU A 147 6.12 4.60 4.06
C LEU A 147 5.03 4.22 5.06
N ILE A 148 5.40 3.79 6.27
CA ILE A 148 4.44 3.29 7.26
C ILE A 148 4.66 3.92 8.65
N PRO A 149 3.61 4.30 9.36
CA PRO A 149 3.74 4.85 10.72
C PRO A 149 4.47 3.92 11.70
N GLU A 150 5.12 4.53 12.69
CA GLU A 150 5.84 3.84 13.78
C GLU A 150 4.96 2.86 14.56
N THR A 151 3.64 3.04 14.59
CA THR A 151 2.70 2.12 15.25
C THR A 151 2.73 0.71 14.70
N TYR A 152 3.29 0.51 13.50
CA TYR A 152 3.49 -0.82 12.91
C TYR A 152 4.79 -1.48 13.39
N ASN A 153 5.70 -0.77 14.05
CA ASN A 153 7.03 -1.26 14.46
C ASN A 153 7.04 -2.03 15.80
N GLN A 154 5.87 -2.35 16.38
CA GLN A 154 5.78 -2.89 17.73
C GLN A 154 5.89 -4.42 17.80
N ASN A 155 7.10 -4.95 17.65
CA ASN A 155 7.43 -6.28 18.18
C ASN A 155 8.42 -6.10 19.34
N GLN A 156 7.91 -5.64 20.50
CA GLN A 156 8.71 -5.45 21.73
C GLN A 156 8.99 -6.76 22.46
N GLU A 157 8.31 -7.83 22.07
CA GLU A 157 8.45 -9.16 22.67
C GLU A 157 9.20 -10.05 21.68
N ASP A 158 10.48 -10.26 21.99
CA ASP A 158 11.31 -11.33 21.49
C ASP A 158 11.72 -11.33 20.00
N TYR A 159 12.95 -11.78 19.78
CA TYR A 159 13.58 -12.16 18.51
C TYR A 159 14.34 -11.07 17.74
N ASP A 160 15.66 -11.22 17.78
CA ASP A 160 16.71 -10.83 16.82
C ASP A 160 16.60 -9.44 16.16
N TYR A 161 17.59 -8.59 16.44
CA TYR A 161 17.73 -7.18 16.01
C TYR A 161 17.77 -6.95 14.49
N SER A 162 17.52 -7.97 13.67
CA SER A 162 17.51 -7.85 12.23
C SER A 162 16.31 -7.01 11.76
N ASN A 163 16.58 -6.05 10.88
CA ASN A 163 15.52 -5.29 10.27
C ASN A 163 14.73 -6.19 9.30
N THR A 164 13.41 -6.10 9.31
CA THR A 164 12.54 -6.85 8.41
C THR A 164 12.50 -6.22 7.02
N GLY A 165 12.39 -7.06 5.98
CA GLY A 165 11.98 -6.61 4.65
C GLY A 165 10.46 -6.53 4.51
N ILE A 166 9.97 -5.76 3.54
CA ILE A 166 8.56 -5.68 3.18
C ILE A 166 8.30 -6.36 1.84
N ALA A 167 7.27 -7.21 1.82
CA ALA A 167 6.59 -7.65 0.60
C ALA A 167 5.08 -7.44 0.78
N GLY A 168 4.25 -7.88 -0.16
CA GLY A 168 2.79 -7.81 -0.06
C GLY A 168 2.14 -7.06 -1.21
N ASP A 169 0.88 -6.67 -1.03
CA ASP A 169 0.05 -6.13 -2.10
C ASP A 169 0.70 -4.89 -2.74
N LEU A 170 1.00 -4.95 -4.04
CA LEU A 170 1.69 -3.87 -4.75
C LEU A 170 0.88 -2.57 -4.70
N SER A 171 -0.45 -2.68 -4.67
CA SER A 171 -1.33 -1.52 -4.56
C SER A 171 -1.21 -0.82 -3.20
N LEU A 172 -0.99 -1.55 -2.11
CA LEU A 172 -0.72 -0.97 -0.78
C LEU A 172 0.63 -0.25 -0.77
N LEU A 173 1.64 -0.83 -1.41
CA LEU A 173 2.97 -0.22 -1.46
C LEU A 173 2.97 1.14 -2.17
N LEU A 174 2.29 1.22 -3.31
CA LEU A 174 2.10 2.47 -4.02
C LEU A 174 1.24 3.46 -3.23
N ALA A 175 0.26 2.98 -2.45
CA ALA A 175 -0.51 3.84 -1.57
C ALA A 175 0.39 4.45 -0.48
N PHE A 176 1.27 3.67 0.14
CA PHE A 176 2.25 4.16 1.12
C PHE A 176 3.20 5.19 0.52
N ALA A 177 3.70 4.97 -0.69
CA ALA A 177 4.51 5.95 -1.41
C ALA A 177 3.72 7.25 -1.68
N ALA A 178 2.42 7.17 -1.99
CA ALA A 178 1.59 8.36 -2.15
C ALA A 178 1.41 9.15 -0.84
N PHE A 179 1.33 8.46 0.30
CA PHE A 179 1.25 9.08 1.63
C PHE A 179 2.60 9.60 2.17
N SER A 180 3.73 9.18 1.58
CA SER A 180 5.07 9.58 2.04
C SER A 180 5.42 11.02 1.69
N CYS A 181 4.69 11.65 0.78
CA CYS A 181 4.94 13.00 0.26
C CYS A 181 3.62 13.79 0.11
N PRO A 182 3.64 15.08 -0.29
CA PRO A 182 2.42 15.83 -0.64
C PRO A 182 1.51 15.10 -1.63
N HIS A 183 0.20 15.08 -1.35
CA HIS A 183 -0.84 14.47 -2.19
C HIS A 183 -1.12 15.30 -3.45
N ASP A 184 -0.15 15.37 -4.35
CA ASP A 184 -0.33 15.87 -5.71
C ASP A 184 0.30 14.90 -6.71
N ALA A 185 -0.24 14.88 -7.92
CA ALA A 185 0.11 13.87 -8.92
C ALA A 185 1.60 13.91 -9.29
N TYR A 186 2.16 15.11 -9.48
CA TYR A 186 3.54 15.27 -9.93
C TYR A 186 4.52 14.80 -8.85
N THR A 187 4.33 15.26 -7.62
CA THR A 187 5.21 14.93 -6.49
C THR A 187 5.20 13.42 -6.19
N VAL A 188 4.02 12.79 -6.20
CA VAL A 188 3.91 11.34 -5.96
C VAL A 188 4.64 10.54 -7.04
N LEU A 189 4.50 10.92 -8.31
CA LEU A 189 5.19 10.25 -9.41
C LEU A 189 6.70 10.42 -9.34
N GLU A 190 7.20 11.61 -9.00
CA GLU A 190 8.63 11.86 -8.81
C GLU A 190 9.19 11.07 -7.63
N VAL A 191 8.47 10.98 -6.51
CA VAL A 191 8.86 10.13 -5.37
C VAL A 191 8.91 8.67 -5.78
N ILE A 192 7.88 8.14 -6.44
CA ILE A 192 7.91 6.76 -6.94
C ILE A 192 9.12 6.54 -7.86
N ARG A 193 9.39 7.47 -8.78
CA ARG A 193 10.49 7.37 -9.74
C ARG A 193 11.87 7.38 -9.07
N LEU A 194 12.08 8.22 -8.07
CA LEU A 194 13.41 8.48 -7.48
C LEU A 194 13.67 7.64 -6.23
N SER A 195 12.66 7.52 -5.36
CA SER A 195 12.77 6.83 -4.08
C SER A 195 12.54 5.35 -4.19
N PHE A 196 11.62 4.90 -5.04
CA PHE A 196 11.27 3.49 -5.07
C PHE A 196 12.10 2.73 -6.12
N LYS A 197 13.23 2.18 -5.69
CA LYS A 197 14.20 1.43 -6.52
C LYS A 197 14.37 0.01 -5.97
N PRO A 198 13.36 -0.88 -6.12
CA PRO A 198 13.40 -2.23 -5.56
C PRO A 198 14.75 -2.94 -5.75
N PRO A 199 15.32 -3.56 -4.69
CA PRO A 199 14.72 -3.76 -3.38
C PRO A 199 14.94 -2.59 -2.40
N ILE A 200 15.32 -1.39 -2.85
CA ILE A 200 15.70 -0.27 -1.99
C ILE A 200 14.66 0.85 -2.05
N TRP A 201 14.40 1.46 -0.89
CA TRP A 201 13.74 2.76 -0.81
C TRP A 201 14.76 3.84 -0.46
N ASN A 202 15.01 4.76 -1.40
CA ASN A 202 15.86 5.92 -1.17
C ASN A 202 15.04 7.02 -0.49
N ARG A 203 15.50 7.44 0.69
CA ARG A 203 14.86 8.54 1.43
C ARG A 203 14.79 9.80 0.58
N HIS A 204 13.63 10.46 0.61
CA HIS A 204 13.46 11.80 0.03
C HIS A 204 13.31 12.85 1.15
N ASN A 205 13.53 14.14 0.83
CA ASN A 205 13.47 15.22 1.82
C ASN A 205 12.10 15.92 1.90
N LEU A 206 11.08 15.36 1.25
CA LEU A 206 9.72 15.88 1.29
C LEU A 206 9.01 15.53 2.60
N PRO A 207 8.14 16.42 3.13
CA PRO A 207 7.33 16.13 4.30
C PRO A 207 6.26 15.08 3.98
N ALA A 208 6.04 14.14 4.91
CA ALA A 208 4.91 13.21 4.79
C ALA A 208 3.59 13.97 4.89
N SER A 209 2.66 13.72 3.96
CA SER A 209 1.34 14.38 3.93
C SER A 209 0.20 13.49 4.44
N ARG A 210 0.53 12.60 5.38
CA ARG A 210 -0.40 11.80 6.17
C ARG A 210 -1.35 12.69 7.00
N ARG A 211 -2.36 13.24 6.33
CA ARG A 211 -3.41 14.11 6.89
C ARG A 211 -4.62 13.25 7.24
N HIS A 212 -5.30 13.60 8.34
CA HIS A 212 -6.50 12.90 8.76
C HIS A 212 -7.54 12.85 7.63
N GLY A 213 -8.09 11.67 7.37
CA GLY A 213 -9.19 11.52 6.43
C GLY A 213 -8.80 11.67 4.95
N THR A 214 -7.53 11.90 4.59
CA THR A 214 -7.14 11.82 3.18
C THR A 214 -6.95 10.38 2.76
N GLY A 215 -7.29 10.09 1.50
CA GLY A 215 -7.22 8.74 0.96
C GLY A 215 -6.70 8.67 -0.45
N VAL A 216 -6.43 7.44 -0.88
CA VAL A 216 -6.09 7.09 -2.27
C VAL A 216 -6.83 5.84 -2.70
N VAL A 217 -7.12 5.75 -4.00
CA VAL A 217 -7.44 4.49 -4.68
C VAL A 217 -6.29 4.16 -5.61
N VAL A 218 -5.65 3.01 -5.39
CA VAL A 218 -4.59 2.51 -6.26
C VAL A 218 -5.15 1.39 -7.11
N SER A 219 -5.03 1.51 -8.42
CA SER A 219 -5.40 0.48 -9.39
C SER A 219 -4.15 -0.05 -10.07
N ILE A 220 -4.05 -1.38 -10.20
CA ILE A 220 -2.96 -2.07 -10.89
C ILE A 220 -3.55 -3.01 -11.94
N HIS A 221 -3.00 -2.93 -13.14
CA HIS A 221 -3.29 -3.79 -14.28
C HIS A 221 -2.02 -4.51 -14.71
N LEU A 222 -2.18 -5.68 -15.34
CA LEU A 222 -1.08 -6.34 -16.03
C LEU A 222 -0.56 -5.43 -17.16
N ASP A 223 0.74 -5.44 -17.41
CA ASP A 223 1.31 -4.72 -18.55
C ASP A 223 1.18 -5.57 -19.81
N SER A 224 0.28 -5.17 -20.72
CA SER A 224 0.03 -5.87 -22.00
C SER A 224 1.26 -6.00 -22.88
N ASP A 225 2.24 -5.13 -22.69
CA ASP A 225 3.45 -5.07 -23.51
C ASP A 225 4.58 -5.92 -22.91
N SER A 226 4.26 -6.82 -21.98
CA SER A 226 5.22 -7.67 -21.29
C SER A 226 4.73 -9.10 -21.12
N ASN A 227 5.66 -10.02 -20.91
CA ASN A 227 5.36 -11.43 -20.62
C ASN A 227 5.05 -11.68 -19.13
N ILE A 228 4.87 -10.63 -18.32
CA ILE A 228 4.58 -10.80 -16.90
C ILE A 228 3.14 -11.28 -16.72
N THR A 229 2.98 -12.38 -16.00
CA THR A 229 1.66 -12.94 -15.73
C THR A 229 1.11 -12.45 -14.39
N ALA A 230 -0.19 -12.59 -14.18
CA ALA A 230 -0.79 -12.37 -12.87
C ALA A 230 -0.17 -13.29 -11.78
N GLN A 231 0.28 -14.49 -12.14
CA GLN A 231 0.94 -15.38 -11.20
C GLN A 231 2.32 -14.87 -10.79
N ASP A 232 3.05 -14.23 -11.71
CA ASP A 232 4.36 -13.65 -11.43
C ASP A 232 4.23 -12.50 -10.43
N LEU A 233 3.27 -11.58 -10.65
CA LEU A 233 2.99 -10.52 -9.69
C LEU A 233 2.53 -11.08 -8.34
N ARG A 234 1.68 -12.12 -8.32
CA ARG A 234 1.29 -12.79 -7.06
C ARG A 234 2.49 -13.38 -6.33
N ASN A 235 3.43 -14.00 -7.03
CA ASN A 235 4.63 -14.55 -6.40
C ASN A 235 5.49 -13.45 -5.75
N ILE A 236 5.58 -12.28 -6.40
CA ILE A 236 6.24 -11.09 -5.83
C ILE A 236 5.47 -10.57 -4.60
N GLU A 237 4.14 -10.41 -4.70
CA GLU A 237 3.27 -10.01 -3.56
C GLU A 237 3.31 -11.04 -2.40
N GLU A 238 3.65 -12.29 -2.66
CA GLU A 238 3.80 -13.35 -1.66
C GLU A 238 5.18 -13.42 -1.02
N GLY A 239 6.14 -12.59 -1.46
CA GLY A 239 7.51 -12.61 -0.96
C GLY A 239 8.32 -13.84 -1.42
N LYS A 240 7.83 -14.60 -2.41
CA LYS A 240 8.55 -15.78 -2.94
C LYS A 240 9.86 -15.42 -3.63
N ASN A 241 9.96 -14.17 -4.10
CA ASN A 241 11.14 -13.62 -4.75
C ASN A 241 11.99 -12.78 -3.77
N GLY A 242 11.74 -12.88 -2.46
CA GLY A 242 12.31 -11.99 -1.45
C GLY A 242 11.46 -10.72 -1.23
N PRO A 243 11.95 -9.77 -0.42
CA PRO A 243 11.24 -8.53 -0.15
C PRO A 243 11.25 -7.59 -1.36
N ILE A 244 10.17 -6.81 -1.52
CA ILE A 244 10.08 -5.72 -2.48
C ILE A 244 10.90 -4.51 -1.99
N ILE A 245 10.96 -4.32 -0.66
CA ILE A 245 11.83 -3.35 0.00
C ILE A 245 12.59 -4.08 1.11
N GLN A 246 13.91 -4.08 1.01
CA GLN A 246 14.82 -4.59 2.03
C GLN A 246 15.22 -3.46 2.97
N ALA A 247 15.64 -3.85 4.17
CA ALA A 247 16.11 -2.94 5.19
C ALA A 247 17.45 -2.27 4.89
#